data_AF-A0A0Q5ARK2-F1
#
_entry.id   AF-A0A0Q5ARK2-F1
#
_cell.length_a   1.000
_cell.length_b   1.000
_cell.length_c   1.000
_cell.angle_alpha   90.00
_cell.angle_beta   90.00
_cell.angle_gamma   90.00
#
_symmetry.space_group_name_H-M   'P 1'
#
loop_
_entity.id
_entity.type
_entity.pdbx_description
1 polymer ?
#
loop_
_entity_poly.entity_id
_entity_poly.type
_entity_poly.pdbx_seq_one_letter_code
_entity_poly.pdbx_strand_id
1 'polypeptide(L)'
;MSETVPPAALLYQRILESAPERDPAEALRLGADQWPAMQARVTNRYDAETCRVLALSAGVTAQYGLAAVWRARALIRFSELGWMDGVAMIVIGEALATLSRENDDFARGRTLDLLQTSTAPEEILATIEPWARADRAAESDSERLSAWSPGPDLTARGYWEKLGFFALIAHRWDDARERYAHAAAVSRPGRGAGKVRGARVMVEYLAARAGEPHRGDPESVLAEQEGVLADLRAVGDPVLRDAAAHNLEVMRRGGADLLAYEIL
;
A
#
# COMPACT_ATOMS: atom_id res chain seq x y z
N MET A 1 -9.99 -5.48 -40.00
CA MET A 1 -10.82 -6.32 -39.11
C MET A 1 -11.04 -5.52 -37.85
N SER A 2 -12.29 -5.18 -37.50
CA SER A 2 -12.59 -4.46 -36.26
C SER A 2 -12.40 -5.42 -35.10
N GLU A 3 -11.27 -5.34 -34.40
CA GLU A 3 -11.18 -5.97 -33.09
C GLU A 3 -12.27 -5.35 -32.22
N THR A 4 -13.19 -6.19 -31.76
CA THR A 4 -14.23 -5.77 -30.84
C THR A 4 -13.57 -5.31 -29.56
N VAL A 5 -13.70 -4.01 -29.26
CA VAL A 5 -13.24 -3.42 -28.01
C VAL A 5 -13.82 -4.24 -26.84
N PRO A 6 -12.97 -4.84 -25.98
CA PRO A 6 -13.46 -5.65 -24.87
C PRO A 6 -14.33 -4.80 -23.92
N PRO A 7 -15.39 -5.37 -23.33
CA PRO A 7 -16.13 -4.72 -22.25
C PRO A 7 -15.19 -4.26 -21.14
N ALA A 8 -15.46 -3.11 -20.51
CA ALA A 8 -14.58 -2.53 -19.49
C ALA A 8 -14.29 -3.50 -18.34
N ALA A 9 -15.28 -4.28 -17.91
CA ALA A 9 -15.12 -5.32 -16.90
C ALA A 9 -14.14 -6.44 -17.32
N LEU A 10 -14.18 -6.88 -18.58
CA LEU A 10 -13.29 -7.92 -19.09
C LEU A 10 -11.85 -7.41 -19.23
N LEU A 11 -11.68 -6.16 -19.67
CA LEU A 11 -10.36 -5.51 -19.72
C LEU A 11 -9.77 -5.41 -18.31
N TYR A 12 -10.57 -4.94 -17.34
CA TYR A 12 -10.16 -4.85 -15.95
C TYR A 12 -9.70 -6.21 -15.40
N GLN A 13 -10.49 -7.27 -15.61
CA GLN A 13 -10.14 -8.62 -15.16
C GLN A 13 -8.82 -9.10 -15.77
N ARG A 14 -8.62 -8.95 -17.08
CA ARG A 14 -7.37 -9.35 -17.76
C ARG A 14 -6.14 -8.61 -17.23
N ILE A 15 -6.30 -7.31 -16.98
CA ILE A 15 -5.22 -6.51 -16.38
C ILE A 15 -4.97 -6.97 -14.94
N LEU A 16 -6.00 -7.20 -14.14
CA LEU A 16 -5.87 -7.67 -12.76
C LEU A 16 -5.20 -9.05 -12.67
N GLU A 17 -5.47 -9.96 -13.62
CA GLU A 17 -4.82 -11.27 -13.69
C GLU A 17 -3.33 -11.20 -14.02
N SER A 18 -2.91 -10.13 -14.70
CA SER A 18 -1.52 -9.89 -15.13
C SER A 18 -0.76 -8.97 -14.15
N ALA A 19 -1.45 -8.11 -13.41
CA ALA A 19 -0.85 -7.05 -12.61
C ALA A 19 -0.99 -7.27 -11.09
N PRO A 20 -0.29 -6.47 -10.27
CA PRO A 20 0.89 -5.66 -10.62
C PRO A 20 2.19 -6.46 -10.58
N GLU A 21 2.19 -7.68 -10.02
CA GLU A 21 3.42 -8.45 -9.72
C GLU A 21 3.67 -9.63 -10.66
N ARG A 22 2.66 -10.10 -11.40
CA ARG A 22 2.76 -11.33 -12.21
C ARG A 22 3.44 -11.09 -13.57
N ASP A 23 2.92 -10.14 -14.33
CA ASP A 23 3.40 -9.70 -15.63
C ASP A 23 3.01 -8.21 -15.85
N PRO A 24 3.69 -7.29 -15.14
CA PRO A 24 3.39 -5.86 -15.27
C PRO A 24 3.67 -5.32 -16.68
N ALA A 25 4.55 -5.94 -17.46
CA ALA A 25 4.85 -5.52 -18.83
C ALA A 25 3.66 -5.79 -19.76
N GLU A 26 3.08 -6.99 -19.69
CA GLU A 26 1.86 -7.33 -20.45
C GLU A 26 0.67 -6.46 -20.02
N ALA A 27 0.49 -6.24 -18.72
CA ALA A 27 -0.55 -5.36 -18.21
C ALA A 27 -0.44 -3.95 -18.81
N LEU A 28 0.76 -3.36 -18.79
CA LEU A 28 1.03 -2.03 -19.34
C LEU A 28 0.81 -1.97 -20.86
N ARG A 29 1.25 -3.01 -21.59
CA ARG A 29 1.03 -3.12 -23.04
C ARG A 29 -0.46 -3.14 -23.36
N LEU A 30 -1.22 -4.02 -22.69
CA LEU A 30 -2.67 -4.11 -22.85
C LEU A 30 -3.37 -2.78 -22.50
N GLY A 31 -2.95 -2.12 -21.42
CA GLY A 31 -3.46 -0.81 -21.04
C GLY A 31 -3.20 0.27 -22.09
N ALA A 32 -2.00 0.31 -22.68
CA ALA A 32 -1.64 1.24 -23.74
C ALA A 32 -2.48 1.02 -25.01
N ASP A 33 -2.62 -0.24 -25.44
CA ASP A 33 -3.41 -0.62 -26.62
C ASP A 33 -4.89 -0.24 -26.45
N GLN A 34 -5.42 -0.34 -25.23
CA GLN A 34 -6.83 -0.09 -24.93
C GLN A 34 -7.12 1.36 -24.49
N TRP A 35 -6.09 2.20 -24.28
CA TRP A 35 -6.27 3.57 -23.83
C TRP A 35 -7.22 4.40 -24.71
N PRO A 36 -7.10 4.40 -26.07
CA PRO A 36 -8.02 5.15 -26.92
C PRO A 36 -9.49 4.74 -26.70
N ALA A 37 -9.74 3.44 -26.55
CA ALA A 37 -11.06 2.90 -26.32
C ALA A 37 -11.60 3.23 -24.92
N MET A 38 -10.75 3.20 -23.89
CA MET A 38 -11.14 3.66 -22.55
C MET A 38 -11.46 5.16 -22.57
N GLN A 39 -10.64 5.96 -23.23
CA GLN A 39 -10.80 7.43 -23.30
C GLN A 39 -12.08 7.84 -24.04
N ALA A 40 -12.47 7.12 -25.09
CA ALA A 40 -13.68 7.40 -25.85
C ALA A 40 -14.98 6.97 -25.15
N ARG A 41 -14.91 6.14 -24.11
CA ARG A 41 -16.08 5.64 -23.37
C ARG A 41 -16.49 6.60 -22.25
N VAL A 42 -17.78 6.57 -21.92
CA VAL A 42 -18.29 7.19 -20.69
C VAL A 42 -17.56 6.60 -19.49
N THR A 43 -17.10 7.47 -18.60
CA THR A 43 -16.36 7.05 -17.40
C THR A 43 -17.17 6.06 -16.56
N ASN A 44 -16.49 4.99 -16.15
CA ASN A 44 -17.05 3.90 -15.38
C ASN A 44 -16.00 3.38 -14.39
N ARG A 45 -16.46 2.65 -13.37
CA ARG A 45 -15.64 2.16 -12.26
C ARG A 45 -14.49 1.24 -12.72
N TYR A 46 -14.73 0.41 -13.74
CA TYR A 46 -13.73 -0.53 -14.26
C TYR A 46 -12.56 0.19 -14.93
N ASP A 47 -12.83 1.22 -15.75
CA ASP A 47 -11.76 1.98 -16.41
C ASP A 47 -10.96 2.84 -15.40
N ALA A 48 -11.63 3.38 -14.37
CA ALA A 48 -10.96 4.11 -13.28
C ALA A 48 -9.99 3.19 -12.53
N GLU A 49 -10.46 2.02 -12.14
CA GLU A 49 -9.67 1.03 -11.42
C GLU A 49 -8.57 0.42 -12.30
N THR A 50 -8.85 0.20 -13.58
CA THR A 50 -7.85 -0.23 -14.57
C THR A 50 -6.69 0.76 -14.63
N CYS A 51 -6.96 2.06 -14.70
CA CYS A 51 -5.91 3.08 -14.68
C CYS A 51 -5.07 3.02 -13.39
N ARG A 52 -5.71 2.80 -12.24
CA ARG A 52 -5.01 2.66 -10.95
C ARG A 52 -4.08 1.44 -10.94
N VAL A 53 -4.56 0.28 -11.40
CA VAL A 53 -3.75 -0.96 -11.46
C VAL A 53 -2.59 -0.82 -12.43
N LEU A 54 -2.79 -0.15 -13.57
CA LEU A 54 -1.71 0.16 -14.52
C LEU A 54 -0.68 1.12 -13.92
N ALA A 55 -1.10 2.08 -13.10
CA ALA A 55 -0.17 2.94 -12.39
C ALA A 55 0.72 2.15 -11.41
N LEU A 56 0.15 1.20 -10.67
CA LEU A 56 0.90 0.30 -9.80
C LEU A 56 1.88 -0.57 -10.59
N SER A 57 1.45 -1.11 -11.73
CA SER A 57 2.30 -1.93 -12.61
C SER A 57 3.49 -1.13 -13.18
N ALA A 58 3.28 0.13 -13.53
CA ALA A 58 4.34 1.04 -13.94
C ALA A 58 5.30 1.35 -12.78
N GLY A 59 4.80 1.47 -11.56
CA GLY A 59 5.62 1.63 -10.34
C GLY A 59 6.53 0.43 -10.09
N VAL A 60 5.98 -0.79 -10.13
CA VAL A 60 6.75 -2.05 -9.95
C VAL A 60 7.87 -2.20 -10.99
N THR A 61 7.70 -1.65 -12.19
CA THR A 61 8.70 -1.68 -13.26
C THR A 61 9.62 -0.44 -13.29
N ALA A 62 9.58 0.40 -12.25
CA ALA A 62 10.34 1.65 -12.14
C ALA A 62 10.11 2.64 -13.30
N GLN A 63 8.97 2.55 -13.98
CA GLN A 63 8.56 3.49 -15.03
C GLN A 63 7.79 4.66 -14.42
N TYR A 64 8.41 5.43 -13.53
CA TYR A 64 7.73 6.42 -12.69
C TYR A 64 6.99 7.52 -13.47
N GLY A 65 7.54 7.95 -14.61
CA GLY A 65 6.85 8.88 -15.52
C GLY A 65 5.55 8.30 -16.08
N LEU A 66 5.56 7.03 -16.47
CA LEU A 66 4.36 6.32 -16.94
C LEU A 66 3.37 6.09 -15.79
N ALA A 67 3.86 5.78 -14.59
CA ALA A 67 3.03 5.64 -13.39
C ALA A 67 2.29 6.95 -13.06
N ALA A 68 2.95 8.11 -13.22
CA ALA A 68 2.31 9.42 -13.03
C ALA A 68 1.19 9.67 -14.05
N VAL A 69 1.38 9.30 -15.32
CA VAL A 69 0.35 9.41 -16.36
C VAL A 69 -0.87 8.55 -16.01
N TRP A 70 -0.67 7.30 -15.61
CA TRP A 70 -1.77 6.41 -15.23
C TRP A 70 -2.47 6.84 -13.94
N ARG A 71 -1.73 7.36 -12.95
CA ARG A 71 -2.32 7.98 -11.74
C ARG A 71 -3.22 9.15 -12.08
N ALA A 72 -2.78 10.07 -12.94
CA ALA A 72 -3.58 11.21 -13.35
C ALA A 72 -4.88 10.77 -14.06
N ARG A 73 -4.79 9.75 -14.93
CA ARG A 73 -5.96 9.15 -15.59
C ARG A 73 -6.93 8.53 -14.58
N ALA A 74 -6.42 7.80 -13.59
CA ALA A 74 -7.24 7.21 -12.53
C ALA A 74 -7.93 8.30 -11.69
N LEU A 75 -7.19 9.34 -11.29
CA LEU A 75 -7.67 10.44 -10.45
C LEU A 75 -8.85 11.19 -11.09
N ILE A 76 -8.73 11.54 -12.38
CA ILE A 76 -9.81 12.21 -13.11
C ILE A 76 -11.06 11.33 -13.12
N ARG A 77 -10.90 10.04 -13.44
CA ARG A 77 -12.03 9.11 -13.51
C ARG A 77 -12.68 8.85 -12.16
N PHE A 78 -11.90 8.70 -11.09
CA PHE A 78 -12.46 8.56 -9.74
C PHE A 78 -13.24 9.82 -9.33
N SER A 79 -12.72 11.01 -9.66
CA SER A 79 -13.39 12.28 -9.42
C SER A 79 -14.72 12.39 -10.18
N GLU A 80 -14.74 12.04 -11.47
CA GLU A 80 -15.95 12.03 -12.30
C GLU A 80 -17.04 11.07 -11.79
N LEU A 81 -16.63 9.97 -11.15
CA LEU A 81 -17.54 8.99 -10.55
C LEU A 81 -17.99 9.38 -9.14
N GLY A 82 -17.42 10.42 -8.54
CA GLY A 82 -17.58 10.71 -7.10
C GLY A 82 -17.03 9.59 -6.20
N TRP A 83 -16.11 8.76 -6.69
CA TRP A 83 -15.55 7.64 -5.94
C TRP A 83 -14.39 8.10 -5.06
N MET A 84 -14.75 8.68 -3.92
CA MET A 84 -13.80 9.32 -2.99
C MET A 84 -12.71 8.36 -2.48
N ASP A 85 -13.04 7.10 -2.23
CA ASP A 85 -12.06 6.09 -1.83
C ASP A 85 -10.97 5.89 -2.90
N GLY A 86 -11.35 5.94 -4.18
CA GLY A 86 -10.40 5.90 -5.30
C GLY A 86 -9.46 7.09 -5.31
N VAL A 87 -10.00 8.30 -5.09
CA VAL A 87 -9.19 9.53 -4.94
C VAL A 87 -8.23 9.39 -3.75
N ALA A 88 -8.73 8.94 -2.60
CA ALA A 88 -7.95 8.77 -1.39
C ALA A 88 -6.76 7.82 -1.60
N MET A 89 -6.98 6.69 -2.28
CA MET A 89 -5.92 5.72 -2.58
C MET A 89 -4.82 6.29 -3.49
N ILE A 90 -5.15 7.21 -4.41
CA ILE A 90 -4.14 7.92 -5.20
C ILE A 90 -3.32 8.86 -4.31
N VAL A 91 -3.98 9.60 -3.41
CA VAL A 91 -3.29 10.51 -2.48
C VAL A 91 -2.38 9.77 -1.51
N ILE A 92 -2.82 8.61 -0.99
CA ILE A 92 -1.98 7.70 -0.18
C ILE A 92 -0.73 7.30 -0.95
N GLY A 93 -0.87 6.94 -2.23
CA GLY A 93 0.26 6.63 -3.10
C GLY A 93 1.20 7.82 -3.32
N GLU A 94 0.67 9.04 -3.44
CA GLU A 94 1.50 10.25 -3.60
C GLU A 94 2.30 10.58 -2.33
N ALA A 95 1.74 10.36 -1.14
CA ALA A 95 2.47 10.52 0.11
C ALA A 95 3.70 9.59 0.15
N LEU A 96 3.53 8.32 -0.23
CA LEU A 96 4.64 7.38 -0.33
C LEU A 96 5.64 7.73 -1.43
N ALA A 97 5.16 8.12 -2.61
CA ALA A 97 6.03 8.53 -3.71
C ALA A 97 6.85 9.79 -3.36
N THR A 98 6.29 10.68 -2.53
CA THR A 98 7.02 11.85 -2.02
C THR A 98 8.13 11.43 -1.07
N LEU A 99 7.83 10.58 -0.08
CA LEU A 99 8.86 10.03 0.81
C LEU A 99 9.93 9.28 0.02
N SER A 100 9.54 8.51 -1.00
CA SER A 100 10.43 7.78 -1.89
C SER A 100 11.42 8.69 -2.58
N ARG A 101 10.95 9.76 -3.22
CA ARG A 101 11.83 10.70 -3.93
C ARG A 101 12.81 11.38 -2.98
N GLU A 102 12.36 11.74 -1.78
CA GLU A 102 13.22 12.35 -0.75
C GLU A 102 14.25 11.36 -0.19
N ASN A 103 14.01 10.06 -0.36
CA ASN A 103 14.88 8.97 0.03
C ASN A 103 15.57 8.31 -1.18
N ASP A 104 15.84 9.07 -2.25
CA ASP A 104 16.46 8.62 -3.51
C ASP A 104 15.84 7.31 -4.07
N ASP A 105 14.52 7.28 -4.12
CA ASP A 105 13.70 6.18 -4.62
C ASP A 105 13.94 4.81 -3.96
N PHE A 106 14.42 4.80 -2.71
CA PHE A 106 14.71 3.57 -1.97
C PHE A 106 15.54 2.58 -2.79
N ALA A 107 16.73 3.00 -3.26
CA ALA A 107 17.67 2.10 -3.95
C ALA A 107 17.69 0.70 -3.31
N ARG A 108 17.53 -0.36 -4.11
CA ARG A 108 17.39 -1.75 -3.63
C ARG A 108 18.34 -2.03 -2.47
N GLY A 109 17.78 -2.39 -1.30
CA GLY A 109 18.54 -2.70 -0.08
C GLY A 109 18.54 -1.61 0.99
N ARG A 110 17.83 -0.49 0.82
CA ARG A 110 17.63 0.48 1.91
C ARG A 110 16.67 -0.07 2.97
N THR A 111 17.16 -0.18 4.18
CA THR A 111 16.48 -0.65 5.39
C THR A 111 15.94 0.54 6.20
N LEU A 112 15.06 0.29 7.17
CA LEU A 112 14.36 1.33 7.94
C LEU A 112 15.32 2.34 8.60
N ASP A 113 16.48 1.88 9.04
CA ASP A 113 17.53 2.69 9.67
C ASP A 113 18.23 3.67 8.73
N LEU A 114 18.04 3.53 7.41
CA LEU A 114 18.60 4.42 6.40
C LEU A 114 17.58 5.45 5.89
N LEU A 115 16.34 5.39 6.35
CA LEU A 115 15.28 6.26 5.87
C LEU A 115 15.30 7.61 6.58
N GLN A 116 15.29 8.67 5.77
CA GLN A 116 15.13 10.04 6.22
C GLN A 116 13.65 10.37 6.34
N THR A 117 13.31 11.06 7.43
CA THR A 117 11.97 11.54 7.70
C THR A 117 11.63 12.75 6.85
N SER A 118 10.34 13.00 6.67
CA SER A 118 9.84 14.20 5.99
C SER A 118 8.44 14.53 6.46
N THR A 119 8.12 15.82 6.51
CA THR A 119 6.78 16.32 6.87
C THR A 119 5.83 16.33 5.67
N ALA A 120 6.34 16.43 4.44
CA ALA A 120 5.51 16.55 3.25
C ALA A 120 4.59 15.32 3.02
N PRO A 121 5.04 14.06 3.18
CA PRO A 121 4.17 12.89 3.11
C PRO A 121 3.01 12.91 4.12
N GLU A 122 3.26 13.40 5.34
CA GLU A 122 2.24 13.52 6.38
C GLU A 122 1.21 14.61 6.04
N GLU A 123 1.66 15.76 5.54
CA GLU A 123 0.79 16.84 5.07
C GLU A 123 -0.11 16.39 3.91
N ILE A 124 0.43 15.60 2.97
CA ILE A 124 -0.35 15.00 1.88
C ILE A 124 -1.42 14.07 2.44
N LEU A 125 -1.08 13.18 3.38
CA LEU A 125 -2.07 12.28 3.99
C LEU A 125 -3.15 13.02 4.78
N ALA A 126 -2.80 14.10 5.47
CA ALA A 126 -3.77 14.88 6.24
C ALA A 126 -4.95 15.38 5.38
N THR A 127 -4.74 15.59 4.08
CA THR A 127 -5.81 16.02 3.16
C THR A 127 -6.96 15.02 3.02
N ILE A 128 -6.71 13.73 3.31
CA ILE A 128 -7.71 12.67 3.20
C ILE A 128 -8.22 12.16 4.56
N GLU A 129 -7.78 12.77 5.67
CA GLU A 129 -8.24 12.40 7.01
C GLU A 129 -9.77 12.29 7.09
N PRO A 130 -10.57 13.26 6.56
CA PRO A 130 -12.03 13.17 6.63
C PRO A 130 -12.61 11.93 5.94
N TRP A 131 -11.89 11.32 4.99
CA TRP A 131 -12.33 10.13 4.27
C TRP A 131 -11.87 8.82 4.92
N ALA A 132 -10.88 8.89 5.82
CA ALA A 132 -10.30 7.75 6.50
C ALA A 132 -10.94 7.45 7.88
N ARG A 133 -11.89 8.27 8.32
CA ARG A 133 -12.59 8.08 9.61
C ARG A 133 -13.52 6.86 9.55
N ALA A 134 -13.52 6.09 10.63
CA ALA A 134 -14.19 4.79 10.72
C ALA A 134 -15.73 4.88 10.65
N ASP A 135 -16.31 6.03 11.02
CA ASP A 135 -17.74 6.34 10.91
C ASP A 135 -18.24 6.35 9.47
N ARG A 136 -17.38 6.70 8.50
CA ARG A 136 -17.72 6.67 7.07
C ARG A 136 -17.69 5.26 6.46
N ALA A 137 -17.04 4.30 7.11
CA ALA A 137 -16.89 2.95 6.58
C ALA A 137 -18.21 2.19 6.43
N ALA A 138 -19.26 2.62 7.15
CA ALA A 138 -20.60 2.09 7.05
C ALA A 138 -21.45 2.72 5.92
N GLU A 139 -21.05 3.88 5.39
CA GLU A 139 -21.90 4.70 4.52
C GLU A 139 -21.59 4.60 3.01
N SER A 140 -20.48 3.97 2.63
CA SER A 140 -20.08 3.85 1.23
C SER A 140 -20.50 2.48 0.67
N ASP A 141 -21.61 2.51 -0.07
CA ASP A 141 -22.13 1.40 -0.90
C ASP A 141 -21.31 1.24 -2.20
N SER A 142 -19.99 1.46 -2.11
CA SER A 142 -19.09 1.24 -3.23
C SER A 142 -18.92 -0.26 -3.44
N GLU A 143 -19.71 -0.81 -4.37
CA GLU A 143 -19.53 -2.16 -4.90
C GLU A 143 -18.06 -2.36 -5.30
N ARG A 144 -17.35 -3.19 -4.54
CA ARG A 144 -15.93 -3.48 -4.77
C ARG A 144 -15.81 -4.35 -6.00
N LEU A 145 -15.01 -3.90 -6.96
CA LEU A 145 -14.73 -4.67 -8.16
C LEU A 145 -13.79 -5.86 -7.89
N SER A 146 -12.95 -5.75 -6.86
CA SER A 146 -12.07 -6.82 -6.36
C SER A 146 -11.71 -6.59 -4.89
N ALA A 147 -11.00 -7.55 -4.29
CA ALA A 147 -10.42 -7.40 -2.95
C ALA A 147 -9.40 -6.26 -2.83
N TRP A 148 -8.91 -5.74 -3.96
CA TRP A 148 -7.87 -4.71 -4.05
C TRP A 148 -8.44 -3.35 -4.43
N SER A 149 -9.74 -3.31 -4.75
CA SER A 149 -10.40 -2.08 -5.17
C SER A 149 -10.57 -1.11 -4.00
N PRO A 150 -10.42 0.21 -4.27
CA PRO A 150 -10.62 1.23 -3.26
C PRO A 150 -11.99 1.07 -2.59
N GLY A 151 -11.98 1.11 -1.27
CA GLY A 151 -13.16 1.06 -0.43
C GLY A 151 -12.82 1.61 0.94
N PRO A 152 -13.82 1.92 1.78
CA PRO A 152 -13.62 2.71 2.99
C PRO A 152 -12.67 2.08 4.01
N ASP A 153 -12.73 0.76 4.18
CA ASP A 153 -11.82 0.00 5.04
C ASP A 153 -10.38 0.04 4.51
N LEU A 154 -10.19 -0.04 3.20
CA LEU A 154 -8.89 0.02 2.56
C LEU A 154 -8.30 1.42 2.66
N THR A 155 -9.14 2.45 2.47
CA THR A 155 -8.80 3.86 2.67
C THR A 155 -8.39 4.10 4.12
N ALA A 156 -9.23 3.72 5.09
CA ALA A 156 -8.96 3.89 6.50
C ALA A 156 -7.70 3.12 6.93
N ARG A 157 -7.58 1.84 6.56
CA ARG A 157 -6.39 1.05 6.86
C ARG A 157 -5.16 1.71 6.25
N GLY A 158 -5.20 2.05 4.96
CA GLY A 158 -4.10 2.68 4.25
C GLY A 158 -3.64 3.95 4.94
N TYR A 159 -4.56 4.85 5.28
CA TYR A 159 -4.26 6.08 6.00
C TYR A 159 -3.54 5.82 7.33
N TRP A 160 -4.12 5.00 8.22
CA TRP A 160 -3.54 4.71 9.52
C TRP A 160 -2.21 3.94 9.43
N GLU A 161 -2.11 3.01 8.49
CA GLU A 161 -0.91 2.22 8.21
C GLU A 161 0.25 3.12 7.77
N LYS A 162 0.00 4.13 6.93
CA LYS A 162 1.05 5.07 6.49
C LYS A 162 1.45 6.07 7.56
N LEU A 163 0.49 6.60 8.32
CA LEU A 163 0.84 7.44 9.48
C LEU A 163 1.68 6.67 10.50
N GLY A 164 1.33 5.40 10.76
CA GLY A 164 2.14 4.53 11.61
C GLY A 164 3.55 4.32 11.05
N PHE A 165 3.68 4.16 9.74
CA PHE A 165 4.98 4.04 9.08
C PHE A 165 5.82 5.31 9.18
N PHE A 166 5.22 6.49 8.94
CA PHE A 166 5.92 7.77 9.07
C PHE A 166 6.34 8.06 10.52
N ALA A 167 5.48 7.73 11.49
CA ALA A 167 5.83 7.80 12.90
C ALA A 167 6.96 6.82 13.26
N LEU A 168 6.94 5.60 12.71
CA LEU A 168 7.97 4.58 12.92
C LEU A 168 9.36 5.05 12.45
N ILE A 169 9.47 5.55 11.21
CA ILE A 169 10.75 6.06 10.68
C ILE A 169 11.21 7.32 11.41
N ALA A 170 10.28 8.08 12.01
CA ALA A 170 10.58 9.24 12.83
C ALA A 170 10.88 8.91 14.31
N HIS A 171 10.97 7.62 14.66
CA HIS A 171 11.17 7.17 16.04
C HIS A 171 10.10 7.68 17.03
N ARG A 172 8.91 8.04 16.54
CA ARG A 172 7.75 8.44 17.35
C ARG A 172 6.95 7.20 17.75
N TRP A 173 7.53 6.40 18.64
CA TRP A 173 7.05 5.04 18.92
C TRP A 173 5.60 4.97 19.42
N ASP A 174 5.20 5.85 20.33
CA ASP A 174 3.84 5.85 20.87
C ASP A 174 2.80 6.23 19.81
N ASP A 175 3.11 7.20 18.95
CA ASP A 175 2.27 7.56 17.81
C ASP A 175 2.20 6.37 16.84
N ALA A 176 3.33 5.74 16.49
CA ALA A 176 3.36 4.57 15.62
C ALA A 176 2.49 3.41 16.16
N ARG A 177 2.56 3.14 17.47
CA ARG A 177 1.71 2.14 18.15
C ARG A 177 0.23 2.46 18.00
N GLU A 178 -0.16 3.69 18.30
CA GLU A 178 -1.54 4.16 18.20
C GLU A 178 -2.07 4.04 16.77
N ARG A 179 -1.32 4.54 15.79
CA ARG A 179 -1.70 4.48 14.37
C ARG A 179 -1.84 3.04 13.88
N TYR A 180 -0.90 2.16 14.20
CA TYR A 180 -1.05 0.76 13.80
C TYR A 180 -2.14 0.01 14.57
N ALA A 181 -2.49 0.41 15.80
CA ALA A 181 -3.67 -0.10 16.49
C ALA A 181 -4.96 0.29 15.75
N HIS A 182 -5.08 1.54 15.31
CA HIS A 182 -6.19 1.97 14.45
C HIS A 182 -6.23 1.21 13.12
N ALA A 183 -5.09 1.06 12.45
CA ALA A 183 -5.00 0.28 11.21
C ALA A 183 -5.45 -1.17 11.41
N ALA A 184 -5.07 -1.79 12.53
CA ALA A 184 -5.45 -3.16 12.87
C ALA A 184 -6.96 -3.31 13.10
N ALA A 185 -7.58 -2.34 13.79
CA ALA A 185 -9.01 -2.35 14.10
C ALA A 185 -9.91 -2.33 12.85
N VAL A 186 -9.43 -1.75 11.75
CA VAL A 186 -10.16 -1.66 10.46
C VAL A 186 -9.65 -2.67 9.42
N SER A 187 -8.65 -3.48 9.76
CA SER A 187 -8.08 -4.47 8.84
C SER A 187 -8.94 -5.72 8.74
N ARG A 188 -9.25 -6.14 7.51
CA ARG A 188 -9.83 -7.46 7.24
C ARG A 188 -8.73 -8.54 7.25
N PRO A 189 -9.07 -9.81 7.58
CA PRO A 189 -8.13 -10.92 7.52
C PRO A 189 -7.44 -11.04 6.16
N GLY A 190 -6.17 -11.46 6.18
CA GLY A 190 -5.36 -11.65 4.98
C GLY A 190 -4.17 -10.69 4.92
N ARG A 191 -3.74 -10.36 3.69
CA ARG A 191 -2.51 -9.61 3.39
C ARG A 191 -2.34 -8.33 4.21
N GLY A 192 -3.37 -7.49 4.26
CA GLY A 192 -3.33 -6.20 4.96
C GLY A 192 -3.16 -6.33 6.47
N ALA A 193 -3.87 -7.29 7.09
CA ALA A 193 -3.73 -7.54 8.53
C ALA A 193 -2.33 -8.06 8.89
N GLY A 194 -1.78 -8.97 8.07
CA GLY A 194 -0.42 -9.48 8.25
C GLY A 194 0.64 -8.36 8.18
N LYS A 195 0.48 -7.44 7.22
CA LYS A 195 1.34 -6.25 7.10
C LYS A 195 1.28 -5.34 8.33
N VAL A 196 0.08 -4.98 8.79
CA VAL A 196 -0.09 -4.13 9.98
C VAL A 196 0.49 -4.82 11.22
N ARG A 197 0.25 -6.13 11.39
CA ARG A 197 0.80 -6.92 12.49
C ARG A 197 2.32 -6.92 12.47
N GLY A 198 2.93 -7.21 11.32
CA GLY A 198 4.39 -7.16 11.14
C GLY A 198 4.96 -5.78 11.46
N ALA A 199 4.30 -4.70 11.03
CA ALA A 199 4.77 -3.36 11.33
C ALA A 199 4.71 -3.00 12.82
N ARG A 200 3.68 -3.47 13.54
CA ARG A 200 3.61 -3.34 15.02
C ARG A 200 4.78 -4.04 15.71
N VAL A 201 5.14 -5.24 15.26
CA VAL A 201 6.31 -5.96 15.78
C VAL A 201 7.58 -5.15 15.59
N MET A 202 7.76 -4.52 14.41
CA MET A 202 8.93 -3.66 14.17
C MET A 202 8.98 -2.46 15.12
N VAL A 203 7.84 -1.81 15.39
CA VAL A 203 7.78 -0.69 16.36
C VAL A 203 8.26 -1.14 17.73
N GLU A 204 7.74 -2.27 18.23
CA GLU A 204 8.11 -2.78 19.55
C GLU A 204 9.59 -3.17 19.62
N TYR A 205 10.09 -3.85 18.59
CA TYR A 205 11.49 -4.25 18.49
C TYR A 205 12.44 -3.04 18.51
N LEU A 206 12.18 -2.05 17.65
CA LEU A 206 13.05 -0.88 17.50
C LEU A 206 12.98 0.04 18.72
N ALA A 207 11.80 0.21 19.33
CA ALA A 207 11.65 0.96 20.57
C ALA A 207 12.45 0.30 21.71
N ALA A 208 12.36 -1.03 21.87
CA ALA A 208 13.14 -1.75 22.87
C ALA A 208 14.65 -1.57 22.68
N ARG A 209 15.13 -1.62 21.42
CA ARG A 209 16.55 -1.36 21.10
C ARG A 209 16.99 0.06 21.37
N ALA A 210 16.09 1.03 21.25
CA ALA A 210 16.36 2.43 21.58
C ALA A 210 16.39 2.69 23.11
N GLY A 211 16.12 1.69 23.94
CA GLY A 211 16.09 1.84 25.40
C GLY A 211 14.77 2.44 25.93
N GLU A 212 13.74 2.51 25.10
CA GLU A 212 12.42 2.97 25.51
C GLU A 212 11.72 1.93 26.40
N PRO A 213 10.80 2.34 27.29
CA PRO A 213 9.99 1.42 28.06
C PRO A 213 9.25 0.46 27.13
N HIS A 214 9.76 -0.76 27.02
CA HIS A 214 9.16 -1.80 26.20
C HIS A 214 7.97 -2.39 26.97
N ARG A 215 6.83 -2.54 26.28
CA ARG A 215 5.61 -3.14 26.87
C ARG A 215 5.63 -4.68 26.86
N GLY A 216 6.78 -5.30 26.61
CA GLY A 216 6.94 -6.75 26.45
C GLY A 216 8.34 -7.25 26.79
N ASP A 217 8.54 -8.54 26.60
CA ASP A 217 9.83 -9.23 26.68
C ASP A 217 10.43 -9.28 25.27
N PRO A 218 11.72 -8.99 25.04
CA PRO A 218 12.36 -9.20 23.74
C PRO A 218 12.09 -10.57 23.09
N GLU A 219 11.96 -11.64 23.88
CA GLU A 219 11.59 -12.97 23.35
C GLU A 219 10.16 -12.99 22.79
N SER A 220 9.23 -12.22 23.37
CA SER A 220 7.85 -12.17 22.89
C SER A 220 7.72 -11.46 21.55
N VAL A 221 8.59 -10.49 21.27
CA VAL A 221 8.67 -9.80 19.97
C VAL A 221 9.12 -10.76 18.86
N LEU A 222 10.11 -11.61 19.14
CA LEU A 222 10.57 -12.63 18.18
C LEU A 222 9.50 -13.68 17.90
N ALA A 223 8.84 -14.18 18.95
CA ALA A 223 7.74 -15.14 18.81
C ALA A 223 6.56 -14.56 17.99
N GLU A 224 6.24 -13.28 18.20
CA GLU A 224 5.21 -12.59 17.45
C GLU A 224 5.59 -12.44 15.96
N GLN A 225 6.86 -12.11 15.67
CA GLN A 225 7.38 -12.04 14.30
C GLN A 225 7.38 -13.40 13.59
N GLU A 226 7.64 -14.50 14.30
CA GLU A 226 7.48 -15.86 13.78
C GLU A 226 6.01 -16.15 13.42
N GLY A 227 5.07 -15.71 14.27
CA GLY A 227 3.64 -15.77 13.98
C GLY A 227 3.25 -14.99 12.72
N VAL A 228 3.78 -13.77 12.55
CA VAL A 228 3.59 -12.97 11.34
C VAL A 228 4.09 -13.70 10.09
N LEU A 229 5.28 -14.29 10.15
CA LEU A 229 5.83 -15.06 9.03
C LEU A 229 4.97 -16.29 8.69
N ALA A 230 4.46 -16.99 9.71
CA ALA A 230 3.57 -18.14 9.51
C ALA A 230 2.26 -17.73 8.82
N ASP A 231 1.63 -16.63 9.26
CA ASP A 231 0.41 -16.10 8.65
C ASP A 231 0.63 -15.68 7.19
N LEU A 232 1.74 -14.97 6.91
CA LEU A 232 2.05 -14.50 5.56
C LEU A 232 2.36 -15.66 4.60
N ARG A 233 2.95 -16.76 5.09
CA ARG A 233 3.09 -18.01 4.32
C ARG A 233 1.72 -18.58 3.94
N ALA A 234 0.75 -18.56 4.85
CA ALA A 234 -0.59 -19.06 4.59
C ALA A 234 -1.35 -18.18 3.58
N VAL A 235 -1.12 -16.87 3.60
CA VAL A 235 -1.69 -15.91 2.63
C VAL A 235 -1.08 -16.08 1.22
N GLY A 236 0.16 -16.59 1.13
CA GLY A 236 0.81 -16.87 -0.14
C GLY A 236 1.41 -15.63 -0.84
N ASP A 237 1.67 -14.54 -0.11
CA ASP A 237 2.31 -13.34 -0.65
C ASP A 237 3.84 -13.46 -0.55
N PRO A 238 4.57 -13.63 -1.66
CA PRO A 238 6.01 -13.86 -1.62
C PRO A 238 6.78 -12.62 -1.11
N VAL A 239 6.36 -11.41 -1.46
CA VAL A 239 7.06 -10.17 -1.10
C VAL A 239 7.00 -9.94 0.41
N LEU A 240 5.81 -9.98 1.00
CA LEU A 240 5.65 -9.76 2.44
C LEU A 240 6.23 -10.91 3.26
N ARG A 241 6.15 -12.15 2.75
CA ARG A 241 6.78 -13.31 3.38
C ARG A 241 8.30 -13.15 3.44
N ASP A 242 8.92 -12.73 2.34
CA ASP A 242 10.37 -12.58 2.26
C ASP A 242 10.84 -11.42 3.16
N ALA A 243 10.08 -10.31 3.22
CA ALA A 243 10.31 -9.24 4.18
C ALA A 243 10.19 -9.72 5.64
N ALA A 244 9.17 -10.51 5.98
CA ALA A 244 9.00 -11.07 7.32
C ALA A 244 10.14 -12.02 7.71
N ALA A 245 10.61 -12.84 6.76
CA ALA A 245 11.72 -13.77 6.99
C ALA A 245 13.04 -13.02 7.21
N HIS A 246 13.34 -12.01 6.39
CA HIS A 246 14.50 -11.14 6.57
C HIS A 246 14.46 -10.45 7.93
N ASN A 247 13.32 -9.81 8.27
CA ASN A 247 13.16 -9.10 9.52
C ASN A 247 13.34 -10.01 10.73
N LEU A 248 12.79 -11.23 10.70
CA LEU A 248 12.99 -12.20 11.78
C LEU A 248 14.48 -12.53 11.99
N GLU A 249 15.22 -12.76 10.91
CA GLU A 249 16.66 -13.06 10.98
C GLU A 249 17.46 -11.88 11.53
N VAL A 250 17.18 -10.67 11.05
CA VAL A 250 17.79 -9.44 11.57
C VAL A 250 17.47 -9.24 13.04
N MET A 251 16.23 -9.48 13.45
CA MET A 251 15.81 -9.33 14.84
C MET A 251 16.55 -10.30 15.76
N ARG A 252 16.67 -11.57 15.37
CA ARG A 252 17.38 -12.63 16.13
C ARG A 252 18.84 -12.30 16.42
N ARG A 253 19.52 -11.64 15.48
CA ARG A 253 20.92 -11.19 15.66
C ARG A 253 21.06 -9.81 16.31
N GLY A 254 19.95 -9.15 16.66
CA GLY A 254 19.97 -7.81 17.29
C GLY A 254 20.20 -6.63 16.34
N GLY A 255 20.00 -6.82 15.03
CA GLY A 255 20.27 -5.82 13.99
C GLY A 255 19.19 -4.74 13.84
N ALA A 256 19.51 -3.65 13.13
CA ALA A 256 18.58 -2.54 12.84
C ALA A 256 18.04 -2.54 11.41
N ASP A 257 18.66 -3.35 10.54
CA ASP A 257 18.54 -3.32 9.10
C ASP A 257 17.28 -4.07 8.63
N LEU A 258 16.13 -3.63 9.16
CA LEU A 258 14.82 -4.18 8.87
C LEU A 258 14.27 -3.63 7.55
N LEU A 259 13.57 -4.47 6.80
CA LEU A 259 12.80 -4.08 5.63
C LEU A 259 11.42 -3.57 6.06
N ALA A 260 10.97 -2.49 5.42
CA ALA A 260 9.58 -2.06 5.56
C ALA A 260 8.64 -3.12 4.96
N TYR A 261 7.45 -3.29 5.54
CA TYR A 261 6.37 -4.06 4.89
C TYR A 261 5.61 -3.25 3.84
N GLU A 262 6.07 -2.03 3.57
CA GLU A 262 5.53 -1.16 2.54
C GLU A 262 6.11 -1.57 1.17
N ILE A 263 5.24 -1.96 0.23
CA ILE A 263 5.61 -1.97 -1.19
C ILE A 263 5.41 -0.53 -1.66
N LEU A 264 6.52 0.17 -1.90
CA LEU A 264 6.59 1.60 -2.22
C LEU A 264 6.69 1.79 -3.74
#